data_AF-A0A061ATI8-F1
#
_entry.id   AF-A0A061ATI8-F1
#
_cell.length_a   1.000
_cell.length_b   1.000
_cell.length_c   1.000
_cell.angle_alpha   90.00
_cell.angle_beta   90.00
_cell.angle_gamma   90.00
#
_symmetry.space_group_name_H-M   'P 1'
#
loop_
_entity.id
_entity.type
_entity.pdbx_description
1 polymer ?
#
loop_
_entity_poly.entity_id
_entity_poly.type
_entity_poly.pdbx_seq_one_letter_code
_entity_poly.pdbx_strand_id
1 'polypeptide(L)'
;MDPPALYEPPTSTIFQPSVEQLDIFLDGDWRDRPASKWAIACSGTLQAKIEAYCRFSAHRRPSFLHGAQDVPFYKMIEFANLAFGYDGWSTEVLGSEVESLKEDGDRYSLRMLSTVRVTLKDGTYHEAAGAGRGDNLPQKSLAFSKAKKESVTAATKNCFLQFADLVLDHQAKMEKGFYSNGGMFEFLH
;
A
#
# COMPACT_ATOMS: atom_id res chain seq x y z
N MET A 1 -55.55 29.37 -21.42
CA MET A 1 -54.46 29.17 -20.44
C MET A 1 -54.26 27.67 -20.37
N ASP A 2 -53.23 27.18 -21.03
CA ASP A 2 -52.89 25.75 -21.02
C ASP A 2 -52.00 25.44 -19.80
N PRO A 3 -52.13 24.25 -19.20
CA PRO A 3 -51.34 23.88 -18.02
C PRO A 3 -49.86 23.65 -18.39
N PRO A 4 -48.92 23.90 -17.46
CA PRO A 4 -47.49 23.75 -17.74
C PRO A 4 -47.14 22.26 -17.95
N ALA A 5 -46.45 21.97 -19.06
CA ALA A 5 -45.94 20.65 -19.36
C ALA A 5 -44.90 20.23 -18.29
N LEU A 6 -45.15 19.08 -17.65
CA LEU A 6 -44.18 18.45 -16.75
C LEU A 6 -42.98 17.97 -17.60
N TYR A 7 -41.81 18.57 -17.36
CA TYR A 7 -40.56 18.12 -17.97
C TYR A 7 -40.10 16.84 -17.25
N GLU A 8 -40.32 15.69 -17.87
CA GLU A 8 -39.68 14.44 -17.43
C GLU A 8 -38.25 14.40 -17.99
N PRO A 9 -37.21 14.28 -17.14
CA PRO A 9 -35.84 14.16 -17.64
C PRO A 9 -35.67 12.84 -18.40
N PRO A 10 -34.85 12.81 -19.46
CA PRO A 10 -34.66 11.60 -20.25
C PRO A 10 -34.12 10.47 -19.36
N THR A 11 -34.85 9.35 -19.35
CA THR A 11 -34.42 8.12 -18.67
C THR A 11 -33.23 7.56 -19.44
N SER A 12 -32.02 7.84 -18.95
CA SER A 12 -30.80 7.22 -19.45
C SER A 12 -30.81 5.74 -19.04
N THR A 13 -31.10 4.86 -20.00
CA THR A 13 -30.96 3.42 -19.78
C THR A 13 -29.49 3.06 -19.93
N ILE A 14 -28.82 2.82 -18.81
CA ILE A 14 -27.42 2.38 -18.80
C ILE A 14 -27.40 0.93 -19.27
N PHE A 15 -26.80 0.69 -20.44
CA PHE A 15 -26.53 -0.65 -20.94
C PHE A 15 -25.67 -1.39 -19.92
N GLN A 16 -26.03 -2.65 -19.64
CA GLN A 16 -25.41 -3.50 -18.63
C GLN A 16 -23.87 -3.42 -18.70
N PRO A 17 -23.17 -3.47 -17.54
CA PRO A 17 -21.71 -3.61 -17.55
C PRO A 17 -21.31 -4.81 -18.40
N SER A 18 -20.18 -4.72 -19.10
CA SER A 18 -19.69 -5.82 -19.91
C SER A 18 -19.48 -7.07 -19.04
N VAL A 19 -19.56 -8.27 -19.62
CA VAL A 19 -19.40 -9.53 -18.88
C VAL A 19 -18.08 -9.56 -18.11
N GLU A 20 -17.01 -9.02 -18.71
CA GLU A 20 -15.70 -8.86 -18.05
C GLU A 20 -15.75 -7.97 -16.80
N GLN A 21 -16.62 -6.94 -16.77
CA GLN A 21 -16.84 -6.09 -15.60
C GLN A 21 -17.68 -6.77 -14.52
N LEU A 22 -18.59 -7.67 -14.90
CA LEU A 22 -19.36 -8.50 -13.97
C LEU A 22 -18.49 -9.60 -13.36
N ASP A 23 -17.59 -10.20 -14.12
CA ASP A 23 -16.65 -11.22 -13.62
C ASP A 23 -15.70 -10.61 -12.57
N ILE A 24 -15.20 -9.39 -12.80
CA ILE A 24 -14.45 -8.61 -11.78
C ILE A 24 -15.30 -8.35 -10.51
N PHE A 25 -16.62 -8.20 -10.66
CA PHE A 25 -17.53 -7.92 -9.55
C PHE A 25 -17.93 -9.19 -8.78
N LEU A 26 -17.94 -10.35 -9.43
CA LEU A 26 -18.47 -11.61 -8.92
C LEU A 26 -17.39 -12.56 -8.39
N ASP A 27 -16.16 -12.50 -8.91
CA ASP A 27 -15.13 -13.50 -8.58
C ASP A 27 -14.46 -13.30 -7.23
N GLY A 28 -14.66 -12.17 -6.55
CA GLY A 28 -14.12 -11.93 -5.21
C GLY A 28 -12.58 -11.87 -5.12
N ASP A 29 -11.86 -12.17 -6.20
CA ASP A 29 -10.42 -11.98 -6.33
C ASP A 29 -10.12 -10.50 -6.59
N TRP A 30 -10.12 -9.73 -5.50
CA TRP A 30 -9.89 -8.29 -5.48
C TRP A 30 -8.50 -7.83 -5.99
N ARG A 31 -7.64 -8.75 -6.43
CA ARG A 31 -6.25 -8.50 -6.83
C ARG A 31 -6.10 -7.66 -8.10
N ASP A 32 -7.00 -7.82 -9.06
CA ASP A 32 -6.91 -7.14 -10.37
C ASP A 32 -7.78 -5.90 -10.47
N ARG A 33 -8.38 -5.46 -9.35
CA ARG A 33 -9.22 -4.28 -9.37
C ARG A 33 -8.37 -3.04 -9.70
N PRO A 34 -8.79 -2.25 -10.70
CA PRO A 34 -8.20 -0.94 -10.93
C PRO A 34 -8.25 -0.07 -9.66
N ALA A 35 -7.10 0.46 -9.21
CA ALA A 35 -7.04 1.33 -8.04
C ALA A 35 -7.92 2.58 -8.24
N SER A 36 -8.56 3.06 -7.16
CA SER A 36 -9.43 4.24 -7.24
C SER A 36 -8.61 5.52 -7.46
N LYS A 37 -9.22 6.52 -8.12
CA LYS A 37 -8.62 7.86 -8.29
C LYS A 37 -8.12 8.45 -6.96
N TRP A 38 -8.87 8.22 -5.89
CA TRP A 38 -8.49 8.63 -4.55
C TRP A 38 -7.21 7.92 -4.07
N ALA A 39 -7.13 6.60 -4.19
CA ALA A 39 -5.96 5.82 -3.79
C ALA A 39 -4.70 6.24 -4.55
N ILE A 40 -4.83 6.54 -5.86
CA ILE A 40 -3.71 7.00 -6.68
C ILE A 40 -3.23 8.38 -6.25
N ALA A 41 -4.16 9.32 -6.03
CA ALA A 41 -3.82 10.68 -5.59
C ALA A 41 -3.15 10.67 -4.20
N CYS A 42 -3.66 9.86 -3.27
CA CYS A 42 -3.07 9.69 -1.95
C CYS A 42 -1.70 8.99 -2.03
N SER A 43 -1.56 7.95 -2.85
CA SER A 43 -0.29 7.24 -3.04
C SER A 43 0.78 8.16 -3.64
N GLY A 44 0.42 9.00 -4.61
CA GLY A 44 1.33 10.04 -5.14
C GLY A 44 1.73 11.06 -4.07
N THR A 45 0.82 11.44 -3.17
CA THR A 45 1.12 12.32 -2.03
C THR A 45 2.10 11.68 -1.04
N LEU A 46 1.91 10.38 -0.74
CA LEU A 46 2.82 9.61 0.10
C LEU A 46 4.22 9.57 -0.52
N GLN A 47 4.32 9.24 -1.81
CA GLN A 47 5.58 9.18 -2.54
C GLN A 47 6.29 10.54 -2.51
N ALA A 48 5.60 11.64 -2.79
CA ALA A 48 6.17 12.98 -2.78
C ALA A 48 6.76 13.34 -1.39
N LYS A 49 6.09 12.94 -0.30
CA LYS A 49 6.59 13.16 1.07
C LYS A 49 7.84 12.33 1.39
N ILE A 50 7.84 11.05 1.00
CA ILE A 50 8.99 10.16 1.17
C ILE A 50 10.20 10.72 0.43
N GLU A 51 10.03 11.10 -0.84
CA GLU A 51 11.11 11.69 -1.64
C GLU A 51 11.61 13.01 -1.07
N ALA A 52 10.72 13.90 -0.61
CA ALA A 52 11.11 15.15 0.03
C ALA A 52 11.97 14.91 1.28
N TYR A 53 11.62 13.91 2.08
CA TYR A 53 12.42 13.51 3.25
C TYR A 53 13.78 12.94 2.84
N CYS A 54 13.82 12.04 1.85
CA CYS A 54 15.07 11.47 1.34
C CYS A 54 16.00 12.56 0.80
N ARG A 55 15.46 13.51 0.01
CA ARG A 55 16.21 14.68 -0.47
C ARG A 55 16.78 15.47 0.70
N PHE A 56 15.97 15.84 1.68
CA PHE A 56 16.43 16.60 2.85
C PHE A 56 17.50 15.87 3.66
N SER A 57 17.35 14.55 3.86
CA SER A 57 18.30 13.73 4.61
C SER A 57 19.65 13.61 3.90
N ALA A 58 19.65 13.46 2.57
CA ALA A 58 20.86 13.39 1.75
C ALA A 58 21.73 14.65 1.87
N HIS A 59 21.12 15.83 1.98
CA HIS A 59 21.84 17.10 2.18
C HIS A 59 22.53 17.17 3.56
N ARG A 60 21.99 16.49 4.58
CA ARG A 60 22.52 16.54 5.95
C ARG A 60 23.59 15.49 6.23
N ARG A 61 23.54 14.34 5.55
CA ARG A 61 24.54 13.28 5.63
C ARG A 61 24.70 12.64 4.27
N PRO A 62 25.67 13.08 3.45
CA PRO A 62 25.99 12.42 2.19
C PRO A 62 26.60 11.02 2.46
N SER A 63 25.74 10.03 2.66
CA SER A 63 26.02 8.60 2.61
C SER A 63 25.96 8.10 1.15
N PHE A 64 26.56 6.96 0.87
CA PHE A 64 26.55 6.29 -0.44
C PHE A 64 25.31 5.39 -0.64
N LEU A 65 24.61 5.08 0.45
CA LEU A 65 23.32 4.41 0.46
C LEU A 65 22.29 5.45 0.94
N HIS A 66 21.60 6.11 0.00
CA HIS A 66 20.38 6.83 0.30
C HIS A 66 19.25 6.25 -0.52
N GLY A 67 18.30 5.63 0.17
CA GLY A 67 17.06 5.20 -0.45
C GLY A 67 15.87 5.52 0.42
N ALA A 68 14.68 5.31 -0.13
CA ALA A 68 13.44 5.34 0.64
C ALA A 68 13.44 4.32 1.81
N GLN A 69 14.35 3.33 1.76
CA GLN A 69 14.63 2.38 2.82
C GLN A 69 15.28 2.98 4.07
N ASP A 70 15.91 4.16 3.99
CA ASP A 70 16.53 4.81 5.15
C ASP A 70 15.55 5.68 5.95
N VAL A 71 14.33 5.88 5.42
CA VAL A 71 13.28 6.63 6.14
C VAL A 71 12.93 5.88 7.42
N PRO A 72 13.04 6.50 8.59
CA PRO A 72 12.72 5.84 9.85
C PRO A 72 11.22 5.52 9.90
N PHE A 73 10.87 4.40 10.53
CA PHE A 73 9.49 3.88 10.48
C PHE A 73 8.44 4.87 10.97
N TYR A 74 8.71 5.62 12.05
CA TYR A 74 7.78 6.62 12.56
C TYR A 74 7.46 7.72 11.54
N LYS A 75 8.41 8.08 10.66
CA LYS A 75 8.18 9.02 9.56
C LYS A 75 7.33 8.41 8.45
N MET A 76 7.51 7.12 8.14
CA MET A 76 6.61 6.44 7.20
C MET A 76 5.16 6.47 7.68
N ILE A 77 4.92 6.20 8.97
CA ILE A 77 3.59 6.27 9.58
C ILE A 77 3.02 7.70 9.53
N GLU A 78 3.84 8.71 9.85
CA GLU A 78 3.44 10.12 9.74
C GLU A 78 3.04 10.48 8.30
N PHE A 79 3.82 10.08 7.31
CA PHE A 79 3.52 10.34 5.90
C PHE A 79 2.29 9.60 5.41
N ALA A 80 2.10 8.34 5.83
CA ALA A 80 0.90 7.56 5.54
C ALA A 80 -0.35 8.23 6.11
N ASN A 81 -0.30 8.67 7.38
CA ASN A 81 -1.42 9.38 8.02
C ASN A 81 -1.73 10.72 7.33
N LEU A 82 -0.71 11.44 6.87
CA LEU A 82 -0.91 12.68 6.11
C LEU A 82 -1.44 12.45 4.69
N ALA A 83 -1.18 11.30 4.09
CA ALA A 83 -1.58 10.97 2.72
C ALA A 83 -2.97 10.31 2.66
N PHE A 84 -3.22 9.32 3.51
CA PHE A 84 -4.43 8.51 3.51
C PHE A 84 -5.47 8.97 4.54
N GLY A 85 -5.05 9.69 5.59
CA GLY A 85 -5.82 9.88 6.81
C GLY A 85 -5.51 8.81 7.85
N TYR A 86 -5.73 9.11 9.13
CA TYR A 86 -5.42 8.16 10.24
C TYR A 86 -6.30 6.90 10.22
N ASP A 87 -7.50 7.00 9.63
CA ASP A 87 -8.49 5.96 9.43
C ASP A 87 -8.52 5.44 7.98
N GLY A 88 -7.65 5.99 7.11
CA GLY A 88 -7.65 5.69 5.68
C GLY A 88 -6.88 4.44 5.29
N TRP A 89 -6.21 3.78 6.23
CA TRP A 89 -5.39 2.60 5.98
C TRP A 89 -5.29 1.70 7.22
N SER A 90 -4.95 0.43 7.00
CA SER A 90 -4.75 -0.58 8.04
C SER A 90 -3.62 -1.54 7.66
N THR A 91 -3.10 -2.27 8.64
CA THR A 91 -2.07 -3.29 8.44
C THR A 91 -2.49 -4.64 9.00
N GLU A 92 -2.10 -5.70 8.29
CA GLU A 92 -2.31 -7.09 8.69
C GLU A 92 -0.99 -7.87 8.53
N VAL A 93 -0.58 -8.61 9.55
CA VAL A 93 0.58 -9.51 9.45
C VAL A 93 0.06 -10.86 8.95
N LEU A 94 0.38 -11.22 7.72
CA LEU A 94 -0.08 -12.46 7.08
C LEU A 94 0.70 -13.68 7.59
N GLY A 95 1.99 -13.52 7.89
CA GLY A 95 2.83 -14.60 8.38
C GLY A 95 4.23 -14.14 8.75
N SER A 96 4.91 -14.95 9.58
CA SER A 96 6.31 -14.79 9.93
C SER A 96 7.01 -16.14 9.92
N GLU A 97 8.12 -16.24 9.20
CA GLU A 97 8.90 -17.46 9.01
C GLU A 97 10.36 -17.25 9.45
N VAL A 98 10.94 -18.25 10.10
CA VAL A 98 12.36 -18.24 10.46
C VAL A 98 13.16 -18.67 9.24
N GLU A 99 13.95 -17.76 8.66
CA GLU A 99 14.84 -18.09 7.54
C GLU A 99 16.11 -18.78 8.02
N SER A 100 16.67 -18.34 9.15
CA SER A 100 17.83 -19.00 9.77
C SER A 100 17.91 -18.77 11.27
N LEU A 101 18.44 -19.77 11.97
CA LEU A 101 18.76 -19.73 13.39
C LEU A 101 20.16 -20.31 13.58
N LYS A 102 21.04 -19.55 14.23
CA LYS A 102 22.39 -19.97 14.62
C LYS A 102 22.52 -19.87 16.13
N GLU A 103 23.04 -20.92 16.73
CA GLU A 103 23.34 -21.02 18.16
C GLU A 103 24.86 -21.17 18.28
N ASP A 104 25.50 -20.22 18.96
CA ASP A 104 26.95 -20.19 19.20
C ASP A 104 27.19 -20.05 20.71
N GLY A 105 27.34 -21.20 21.39
CA GLY A 105 27.31 -21.27 22.85
C GLY A 105 26.01 -20.70 23.41
N ASP A 106 26.12 -19.67 24.24
CA ASP A 106 24.98 -18.96 24.84
C ASP A 106 24.50 -17.75 24.01
N ARG A 107 24.91 -17.66 22.74
CA ARG A 107 24.52 -16.58 21.83
C ARG A 107 23.63 -17.10 20.72
N TYR A 108 22.54 -16.37 20.49
CA TYR A 108 21.55 -16.68 19.46
C TYR A 108 21.58 -15.61 18.38
N SER A 109 21.69 -16.03 17.13
CA SER A 109 21.55 -15.17 15.96
C SER A 109 20.42 -15.70 15.08
N LEU A 110 19.39 -14.90 14.84
CA LEU A 110 18.21 -15.33 14.11
C LEU A 110 17.86 -14.32 13.01
N ARG A 111 17.42 -14.84 11.87
CA ARG A 111 16.82 -14.07 10.78
C ARG A 111 15.40 -14.54 10.53
N MET A 112 14.50 -13.57 10.36
CA MET A 112 13.07 -13.78 10.15
C MET A 112 12.61 -13.02 8.92
N LEU A 113 11.72 -13.65 8.15
CA LEU A 113 10.96 -13.02 7.09
C LEU A 113 9.51 -12.87 7.57
N SER A 114 8.92 -11.69 7.42
CA SER A 114 7.50 -11.49 7.68
C SER A 114 6.82 -10.91 6.46
N THR A 115 5.60 -11.34 6.21
CA THR A 115 4.75 -10.79 5.15
C THR A 115 3.65 -9.95 5.78
N VAL A 116 3.50 -8.71 5.31
CA VAL A 116 2.49 -7.76 5.78
C VAL A 116 1.65 -7.30 4.60
N ARG A 117 0.36 -7.10 4.85
CA ARG A 117 -0.58 -6.42 3.96
C ARG A 117 -0.89 -5.03 4.51
N VAL A 118 -0.86 -4.01 3.64
CA VAL A 118 -1.43 -2.69 3.93
C VAL A 118 -2.67 -2.52 3.07
N THR A 119 -3.81 -2.24 3.68
CA THR A 119 -5.10 -2.07 2.99
C THR A 119 -5.63 -0.66 3.22
N LEU A 120 -5.96 0.04 2.13
CA LEU A 120 -6.59 1.35 2.13
C LEU A 120 -8.11 1.24 2.32
N LYS A 121 -8.76 2.35 2.70
CA LYS A 121 -10.21 2.40 2.95
C LYS A 121 -11.09 2.02 1.77
N ASP A 122 -10.59 2.13 0.54
CA ASP A 122 -11.30 1.77 -0.69
C ASP A 122 -11.15 0.29 -1.06
N GLY A 123 -10.43 -0.48 -0.24
CA GLY A 123 -10.14 -1.90 -0.44
C GLY A 123 -8.85 -2.17 -1.20
N THR A 124 -8.18 -1.14 -1.73
CA THR A 124 -6.89 -1.32 -2.42
C THR A 124 -5.83 -1.74 -1.43
N TYR A 125 -5.03 -2.77 -1.75
CA TYR A 125 -4.01 -3.26 -0.85
C TYR A 125 -2.71 -3.64 -1.56
N HIS A 126 -1.61 -3.63 -0.79
CA HIS A 126 -0.33 -4.20 -1.21
C HIS A 126 0.22 -5.12 -0.13
N GLU A 127 0.83 -6.22 -0.59
CA GLU A 127 1.52 -7.18 0.25
C GLU A 127 3.01 -7.12 -0.03
N ALA A 128 3.81 -7.03 1.03
CA ALA A 128 5.25 -7.07 0.91
C ALA A 128 5.86 -7.94 2.01
N ALA A 129 6.98 -8.56 1.67
CA ALA A 129 7.83 -9.26 2.62
C ALA A 129 8.92 -8.31 3.15
N GLY A 130 9.36 -8.56 4.38
CA GLY A 130 10.43 -7.83 5.04
C GLY A 130 11.29 -8.74 5.90
N ALA A 131 12.60 -8.52 5.85
CA ALA A 131 13.57 -9.27 6.63
C ALA A 131 13.95 -8.52 7.91
N GLY A 132 14.20 -9.27 8.99
CA GLY A 132 14.64 -8.74 10.28
C GLY A 132 15.61 -9.69 10.96
N ARG A 133 16.45 -9.16 11.85
CA ARG A 133 17.53 -9.93 12.46
C ARG A 133 17.73 -9.64 13.95
N GLY A 134 18.02 -10.70 14.68
CA GLY A 134 18.42 -10.65 16.08
C GLY A 134 19.78 -11.30 16.22
N ASP A 135 20.85 -10.55 15.96
CA ASP A 135 22.22 -11.07 15.98
C ASP A 135 22.84 -10.98 17.39
N ASN A 136 23.54 -12.04 17.81
CA ASN A 136 24.36 -12.08 19.04
C ASN A 136 23.61 -11.75 20.34
N LEU A 137 22.42 -12.32 20.53
CA LEU A 137 21.60 -12.07 21.71
C LEU A 137 21.74 -13.19 22.75
N PRO A 138 21.72 -12.87 24.06
CA PRO A 138 21.94 -13.84 25.13
C PRO A 138 20.75 -14.79 25.35
N GLN A 139 19.58 -14.47 24.81
CA GLN A 139 18.37 -15.29 24.96
C GLN A 139 17.71 -15.50 23.61
N LYS A 140 17.31 -16.74 23.34
CA LYS A 140 16.57 -17.12 22.13
C LYS A 140 15.29 -16.30 21.96
N SER A 141 14.51 -16.13 23.03
CA SER A 141 13.28 -15.32 23.04
C SER A 141 13.51 -13.85 22.63
N LEU A 142 14.63 -13.27 23.05
CA LEU A 142 15.02 -11.90 22.71
C LEU A 142 15.41 -11.80 21.23
N ALA A 143 16.14 -12.79 20.70
CA ALA A 143 16.47 -12.88 19.28
C ALA A 143 15.22 -12.97 18.40
N PHE A 144 14.29 -13.86 18.76
CA PHE A 144 12.99 -13.97 18.11
C PHE A 144 12.20 -12.67 18.14
N SER A 145 12.08 -12.04 19.31
CA SER A 145 11.31 -10.81 19.47
C SER A 145 11.89 -9.65 18.67
N LYS A 146 13.22 -9.51 18.64
CA LYS A 146 13.90 -8.47 17.88
C LYS A 146 13.73 -8.69 16.38
N ALA A 147 14.05 -9.88 15.89
CA ALA A 147 13.95 -10.19 14.47
C ALA A 147 12.51 -10.09 13.94
N LYS A 148 11.52 -10.51 14.74
CA LYS A 148 10.10 -10.37 14.37
C LYS A 148 9.68 -8.91 14.26
N LYS A 149 10.03 -8.07 15.23
CA LYS A 149 9.71 -6.63 15.18
C LYS A 149 10.36 -5.94 13.99
N GLU A 150 11.63 -6.24 13.73
CA GLU A 150 12.36 -5.66 12.60
C GLU A 150 11.80 -6.13 11.26
N SER A 151 11.50 -7.42 11.11
CA SER A 151 10.94 -7.99 9.87
C SER A 151 9.56 -7.43 9.54
N VAL A 152 8.66 -7.33 10.53
CA VAL A 152 7.35 -6.69 10.36
C VAL A 152 7.50 -5.22 10.00
N THR A 153 8.40 -4.50 10.67
CA THR A 153 8.67 -3.08 10.36
C THR A 153 9.18 -2.89 8.93
N ALA A 154 10.11 -3.74 8.49
CA ALA A 154 10.64 -3.72 7.14
C ALA A 154 9.56 -4.05 6.10
N ALA A 155 8.71 -5.04 6.38
CA ALA A 155 7.61 -5.45 5.50
C ALA A 155 6.60 -4.30 5.32
N THR A 156 6.17 -3.68 6.42
CA THR A 156 5.26 -2.52 6.36
C THR A 156 5.86 -1.35 5.58
N LYS A 157 7.16 -1.07 5.75
CA LYS A 157 7.85 -0.05 4.94
C LYS A 157 7.85 -0.41 3.46
N ASN A 158 8.14 -1.65 3.12
CA ASN A 158 8.13 -2.12 1.74
C ASN A 158 6.73 -1.99 1.11
N CYS A 159 5.67 -2.32 1.83
CA CYS A 159 4.29 -2.07 1.37
C CYS A 159 4.08 -0.60 1.01
N PHE A 160 4.47 0.34 1.89
CA PHE A 160 4.33 1.77 1.62
C PHE A 160 5.09 2.23 0.39
N LEU A 161 6.27 1.66 0.13
CA LEU A 161 7.06 1.98 -1.05
C LEU A 161 6.44 1.44 -2.34
N GLN A 162 5.80 0.27 -2.28
CA GLN A 162 5.14 -0.36 -3.43
C GLN A 162 3.87 0.37 -3.88
N PHE A 163 3.25 1.21 -3.04
CA PHE A 163 2.15 2.08 -3.50
C PHE A 163 2.58 3.06 -4.60
N ALA A 164 3.88 3.31 -4.80
CA ALA A 164 4.36 4.04 -5.98
C ALA A 164 4.13 3.25 -7.28
N ASP A 165 4.30 1.93 -7.24
CA ASP A 165 4.09 1.05 -8.39
C ASP A 165 2.61 1.05 -8.82
N LEU A 166 1.69 1.24 -7.88
CA LEU A 166 0.26 1.41 -8.15
C LEU A 166 -0.05 2.66 -8.98
N VAL A 167 0.68 3.75 -8.76
CA VAL A 167 0.52 4.98 -9.57
C VAL A 167 0.96 4.72 -11.01
N LEU A 168 2.07 4.00 -11.19
CA LEU A 168 2.61 3.64 -12.51
C LEU A 168 1.69 2.66 -13.25
N ASP A 169 1.21 1.63 -12.57
CA ASP A 169 0.27 0.66 -13.13
C ASP A 169 -1.05 1.33 -13.55
N HIS A 170 -1.57 2.24 -12.72
CA HIS A 170 -2.74 3.02 -13.09
C HIS A 170 -2.50 3.84 -14.37
N GLN A 171 -1.38 4.55 -14.47
CA GLN A 171 -1.05 5.34 -15.68
C GLN A 171 -0.98 4.45 -16.92
N ALA A 172 -0.31 3.30 -16.84
CA ALA A 172 -0.21 2.36 -17.95
C ALA A 172 -1.58 1.78 -18.37
N LYS A 173 -2.48 1.54 -17.39
CA LYS A 173 -3.84 1.07 -17.66
C LYS A 173 -4.74 2.16 -18.24
N MET A 174 -4.55 3.44 -17.85
CA MET A 174 -5.19 4.59 -18.50
C MET A 174 -4.79 4.71 -19.97
N GLU A 175 -3.49 4.56 -20.28
CA GLU A 175 -2.97 4.59 -21.67
C GLU A 175 -3.54 3.48 -22.55
N LYS A 176 -3.77 2.29 -21.96
CA LYS A 176 -4.38 1.14 -22.63
C LYS A 176 -5.90 1.20 -22.75
N GLY A 177 -6.55 2.25 -22.21
CA GLY A 177 -8.00 2.46 -22.32
C GLY A 177 -8.86 1.65 -21.34
N PHE A 178 -8.27 1.01 -20.32
CA PHE A 178 -9.03 0.29 -19.26
C PHE A 178 -9.87 1.23 -18.38
N TYR A 179 -9.57 2.52 -18.42
CA TYR A 179 -10.31 3.56 -17.73
C TYR A 179 -10.80 4.58 -18.76
N SER A 180 -12.09 4.59 -19.04
CA SER A 180 -12.70 5.67 -19.83
C SER A 180 -12.84 6.94 -18.98
N ASN A 181 -12.70 8.10 -19.61
CA ASN A 181 -13.00 9.42 -19.04
C ASN A 181 -14.49 9.49 -18.66
N GLY A 182 -14.85 8.90 -17.53
CA GLY A 182 -16.23 8.74 -17.07
C GLY A 182 -16.45 7.59 -16.09
N GLY A 183 -15.40 7.11 -15.41
CA GLY A 183 -15.48 6.01 -14.45
C GLY A 183 -16.49 6.26 -13.32
N MET A 184 -17.41 5.32 -13.20
CA MET A 184 -18.58 5.12 -12.33
C MET A 184 -18.35 5.31 -10.80
N PHE A 185 -17.77 6.42 -10.35
CA PHE A 185 -17.56 6.75 -8.94
C PHE A 185 -18.05 8.14 -8.52
N GLU A 186 -18.73 8.87 -9.41
CA GLU A 186 -19.30 10.20 -9.08
C GLU A 186 -20.79 10.20 -8.68
N PHE A 187 -21.45 9.05 -8.51
CA PHE A 187 -22.89 9.01 -8.21
C PHE A 187 -23.27 8.26 -6.94
N LEU A 188 -22.49 8.42 -5.87
CA LEU A 188 -22.95 8.13 -4.51
C LEU A 188 -22.69 9.33 -3.60
N HIS A 189 -23.50 10.38 -3.79
CA HIS A 189 -23.88 11.33 -2.76
C HIS A 189 -25.28 11.88 -3.02
#